data_AF-A0AA47EIM8-F1
#
_entry.id   AF-A0AA47EIM8-F1
#
_cell.length_a   1.000
_cell.length_b   1.000
_cell.length_c   1.000
_cell.angle_alpha   90.00
_cell.angle_beta   90.00
_cell.angle_gamma   90.00
#
_symmetry.space_group_name_H-M   'P 1'
#
loop_
_entity.id
_entity.type
_entity.pdbx_description
1 polymer ?
#
loop_
_entity_poly.entity_id
_entity_poly.type
_entity_poly.pdbx_seq_one_letter_code
_entity_poly.pdbx_strand_id
1 'polypeptide(L)' 'MKFTDYIFEEVKGFWNSYLEHPFIKEIGEGTLDKGKFKNYLIQDYLYLKEYSKVFCVGLVLVPIKRFF' A
#
# COMPACT_ATOMS: atom_id res chain seq x y z
N MET A 1 -5.16 24.06 -5.36
CA MET A 1 -4.60 22.83 -4.75
C MET A 1 -5.73 21.83 -4.61
N LYS A 2 -5.60 20.60 -5.12
CA LYS A 2 -6.60 19.55 -4.96
C LYS A 2 -6.50 18.95 -3.56
N PHE A 3 -7.57 18.33 -3.08
CA PHE A 3 -7.57 17.62 -1.79
C PHE A 3 -6.49 16.52 -1.72
N THR A 4 -6.23 15.85 -2.84
CA THR A 4 -5.15 14.84 -2.95
C THR A 4 -3.77 15.45 -2.75
N ASP A 5 -3.55 16.68 -3.21
CA ASP A 5 -2.27 17.37 -3.06
C ASP A 5 -2.02 17.71 -1.59
N TYR A 6 -3.07 18.12 -0.86
CA TYR A 6 -3.01 18.36 0.58
C TYR A 6 -2.62 17.10 1.34
N ILE A 7 -3.32 15.97 1.13
CA ILE A 7 -3.01 14.71 1.82
C ILE A 7 -1.59 14.26 1.48
N PHE A 8 -1.18 14.38 0.22
CA PHE A 8 0.16 13.98 -0.21
C PHE A 8 1.25 14.74 0.55
N GLU A 9 1.12 16.07 0.68
CA GLU A 9 2.11 16.86 1.43
C GLU A 9 2.15 16.48 2.92
N GLU A 10 1.02 16.14 3.55
CA GLU A 10 0.97 15.67 4.95
C GLU A 10 1.70 14.33 5.16
N VAL A 11 1.61 13.40 4.21
CA VAL A 11 2.22 12.05 4.35
C VAL A 11 3.63 11.95 3.78
N LYS A 12 4.08 12.96 3.03
CA LYS A 12 5.35 12.98 2.31
C LYS A 12 6.56 12.68 3.20
N GLY A 13 6.58 13.20 4.41
CA GLY A 13 7.65 12.94 5.39
C GLY A 13 7.76 11.45 5.73
N PHE A 14 6.63 10.79 5.98
CA PHE A 14 6.59 9.35 6.25
C PHE A 14 7.01 8.54 5.01
N TRP A 15 6.55 8.91 3.82
CA TRP A 15 6.92 8.21 2.58
C TRP A 15 8.41 8.30 2.30
N ASN A 16 9.02 9.47 2.51
CA ASN A 16 10.46 9.64 2.39
C ASN A 16 11.22 8.75 3.40
N SER A 17 10.69 8.60 4.62
CA SER A 17 11.31 7.73 5.63
C SER A 17 11.31 6.24 5.24
N TYR A 18 10.39 5.79 4.39
CA TYR A 18 10.35 4.40 3.93
C TYR A 18 11.57 4.04 3.07
N LEU A 19 12.10 5.00 2.32
CA LEU A 19 13.31 4.82 1.52
C LEU A 19 14.56 4.61 2.40
N GLU A 20 14.50 5.10 3.64
CA GLU A 20 15.57 4.92 4.62
C GLU A 20 15.47 3.61 5.39
N HIS A 21 14.34 2.90 5.27
CA HIS A 21 14.13 1.65 5.98
C HIS A 21 15.07 0.54 5.47
N PRO A 22 15.76 -0.21 6.36
CA PRO A 22 16.76 -1.21 5.96
C PRO A 22 16.25 -2.22 4.94
N PHE A 23 15.01 -2.69 5.10
CA PHE A 23 14.39 -3.63 4.16
C PHE A 23 14.33 -3.09 2.72
N ILE A 24 13.98 -1.81 2.53
CA ILE A 24 13.86 -1.21 1.19
C ILE A 24 15.24 -0.92 0.60
N LYS A 25 16.19 -0.45 1.41
CA LYS A 25 17.59 -0.26 1.00
C LYS A 25 18.24 -1.57 0.57
N GLU A 26 18.15 -2.60 1.40
CA GLU A 26 18.69 -3.93 1.12
C GLU A 26 18.07 -4.54 -0.16
N ILE A 27 16.79 -4.25 -0.47
CA ILE A 27 16.17 -4.64 -1.75
C ILE A 27 16.81 -3.90 -2.92
N GLY A 28 16.93 -2.57 -2.83
CA GLY A 28 17.50 -1.75 -3.91
C GLY A 28 18.96 -2.06 -4.20
N GLU A 29 19.72 -2.44 -3.17
CA GLU A 29 21.12 -2.85 -3.26
C GLU A 29 21.28 -4.34 -3.66
N GLY A 30 20.20 -5.13 -3.63
CA GLY A 30 20.24 -6.57 -3.92
C GLY A 30 20.89 -7.41 -2.80
N THR A 31 21.01 -6.86 -1.60
CA THR A 31 21.64 -7.48 -0.43
C THR A 31 20.64 -8.10 0.54
N LEU A 32 19.33 -7.90 0.32
CA LEU A 32 18.28 -8.45 1.18
C LEU A 32 18.36 -9.98 1.28
N ASP A 33 18.33 -10.48 2.51
CA ASP A 33 18.19 -11.91 2.77
C ASP A 33 16.91 -12.48 2.12
N LYS A 34 17.07 -13.59 1.39
CA LYS A 34 15.95 -14.23 0.67
C LYS A 34 14.86 -14.74 1.63
N GLY A 35 15.21 -15.11 2.86
CA GLY A 35 14.26 -15.51 3.90
C GLY A 35 13.38 -14.34 4.35
N LYS A 36 13.97 -13.16 4.59
CA LYS A 36 13.23 -11.92 4.84
C LYS A 36 12.27 -11.60 3.68
N PHE A 37 12.74 -11.70 2.44
CA PHE A 37 11.88 -11.43 1.27
C PHE A 37 10.74 -12.45 1.15
N LYS A 38 11.02 -13.74 1.37
CA LYS A 38 9.98 -14.78 1.39
C LYS A 38 8.91 -14.50 2.44
N ASN A 39 9.32 -14.09 3.65
CA ASN A 39 8.38 -13.75 4.72
C ASN A 39 7.52 -12.55 4.35
N TYR A 40 8.11 -11.52 3.73
CA TYR A 40 7.37 -10.40 3.16
C TYR A 40 6.33 -10.86 2.13
N LEU A 41 6.69 -11.72 1.18
CA LEU A 41 5.73 -12.22 0.18
C LEU A 41 4.55 -13.00 0.80
N ILE A 42 4.80 -13.79 1.84
CA ILE A 42 3.73 -14.50 2.56
C ILE A 42 2.78 -13.49 3.22
N GLN A 43 3.34 -12.46 3.86
CA GLN A 43 2.55 -11.40 4.50
C GLN A 43 1.79 -10.56 3.48
N ASP A 44 2.42 -10.21 2.35
CA ASP A 44 1.83 -9.43 1.27
C ASP A 44 0.65 -10.17 0.62
N TYR A 45 0.75 -11.49 0.45
CA TYR A 45 -0.37 -12.33 0.00
C TYR A 45 -1.57 -12.25 0.96
N LEU A 46 -1.33 -12.38 2.27
CA LEU A 46 -2.39 -12.28 3.27
C LEU A 46 -3.01 -10.88 3.31
N TYR A 47 -2.17 -9.85 3.18
CA TYR A 47 -2.60 -8.46 3.08
C TYR A 47 -3.51 -8.24 1.87
N LEU A 48 -3.10 -8.68 0.67
CA LEU A 48 -3.87 -8.52 -0.56
C LEU A 48 -5.23 -9.22 -0.52
N LYS A 49 -5.31 -10.40 0.14
CA LYS A 49 -6.57 -11.08 0.37
C LYS A 49 -7.55 -10.21 1.14
N GLU A 50 -7.11 -9.57 2.22
CA GLU A 50 -7.96 -8.67 3.01
C GLU A 50 -8.20 -7.33 2.30
N TYR A 51 -7.18 -6.79 1.62
CA TYR A 51 -7.28 -5.55 0.86
C TYR A 51 -8.33 -5.65 -0.26
N SER A 52 -8.48 -6.82 -0.90
CA SER A 52 -9.53 -7.06 -1.90
C SER A 52 -10.95 -6.80 -1.34
N LYS A 53 -11.19 -7.07 -0.06
CA LYS A 53 -12.48 -6.84 0.58
C LYS A 53 -12.80 -5.35 0.72
N VAL A 54 -11.79 -4.49 0.84
CA VAL A 54 -11.98 -3.03 0.86
C VAL A 54 -12.57 -2.56 -0.47
N PHE A 55 -12.12 -3.13 -1.60
CA PHE A 55 -12.75 -2.85 -2.90
C PHE A 55 -14.19 -3.37 -2.96
N CYS A 56 -14.46 -4.57 -2.44
CA CYS A 56 -15.83 -5.08 -2.34
C CYS A 56 -16.74 -4.18 -1.51
N VAL A 57 -16.26 -3.66 -0.37
CA VAL A 57 -16.98 -2.68 0.45
C VAL A 57 -17.23 -1.40 -0.35
N GLY A 58 -16.22 -0.91 -1.07
CA GLY A 58 -16.37 0.23 -1.97
C GLY A 58 -17.50 0.02 -2.98
N LEU A 59 -17.57 -1.15 -3.62
CA LEU A 59 -18.64 -1.49 -4.58
C LEU A 59 -20.04 -1.45 -3.95
N VAL A 60 -20.18 -1.92 -2.71
CA VAL A 60 -21.48 -1.93 -2.01
C VAL A 60 -21.88 -0.54 -1.55
N LEU A 61 -20.92 0.30 -1.15
CA LEU A 61 -21.18 1.64 -0.64
C LEU A 61 -21.37 2.68 -1.74
N VAL A 62 -20.88 2.44 -2.96
CA VAL A 62 -21.12 3.33 -4.09
C VAL A 62 -22.63 3.42 -4.32
N PRO A 63 -23.25 4.61 -4.19
CA PRO A 63 -24.67 4.75 -4.46
C PRO A 63 -24.90 4.45 -5.93
N ILE A 64 -25.60 3.34 -6.19
CA ILE A 64 -26.06 3.00 -7.53
C ILE A 64 -26.99 4.14 -7.95
N LYS A 65 -26.56 4.97 -8.89
CA LYS A 65 -27.52 5.78 -9.67
C LYS A 65 -28.41 4.76 -10.35
N ARG A 66 -29.58 4.53 -9.76
CA ARG A 66 -30.64 3.71 -10.32
C ARG A 66 -31.08 4.45 -11.58
N PHE A 67 -30.54 4.06 -12.72
CA PHE A 67 -31.07 4.45 -14.02
C PHE A 67 -32.38 3.66 -14.21
N PHE A 68 -33.46 4.19 -13.65
CA PHE A 68 -34.84 3.93 -14.06
C PHE A 68 -35.51 5.28 -14.25
#